data_AF-A0A844G9Z2-F1
#
_entry.id   AF-A0A844G9Z2-F1
#
_cell.length_a   1.000
_cell.length_b   1.000
_cell.length_c   1.000
_cell.angle_alpha   90.00
_cell.angle_beta   90.00
_cell.angle_gamma   90.00
#
_symmetry.space_group_name_H-M   'P 1'
#
loop_
_entity.id
_entity.type
_entity.pdbx_description
1 polymer ?
#
loop_
_entity_poly.entity_id
_entity_poly.type
_entity_poly.pdbx_seq_one_letter_code
_entity_poly.pdbx_strand_id
1 'polypeptide(L)'
;MGSLSFGGGPHGEIKRDYYSGLIELAEEIRAMLAAAPQSKVGELTRAAQDVLAERRRQVESEGWTPEHDDEHAPRMLATAGACYAIFWMNESSSPLSIWPWDESWWKPSEDPRRNWIKATALMLAEIERYDRADQQPKGGE
;
A
#
# COMPACT_ATOMS: atom_id res chain seq x y z
N MET A 1 38.29 53.52 -29.72
CA MET A 1 37.71 52.17 -29.58
C MET A 1 37.20 52.05 -28.15
N GLY A 2 35.91 52.33 -27.93
CA GLY A 2 35.31 52.35 -26.60
C GLY A 2 34.84 50.97 -26.19
N SER A 3 35.38 50.45 -25.08
CA SER A 3 34.92 49.22 -24.43
C SER A 3 33.58 49.51 -23.73
N LEU A 4 32.52 48.83 -24.14
CA LEU A 4 31.21 48.87 -23.48
C LEU A 4 31.26 47.94 -22.27
N SER A 5 31.45 48.52 -21.08
CA SER A 5 31.22 47.83 -19.81
C SER A 5 29.71 47.75 -19.57
N PHE A 6 29.14 46.55 -19.66
CA PHE A 6 27.77 46.29 -19.20
C PHE A 6 27.81 46.12 -17.69
N GLY A 7 27.27 47.11 -16.99
CA GLY A 7 27.19 47.14 -15.53
C GLY A 7 26.41 45.95 -14.97
N GLY A 8 27.04 45.24 -14.03
CA GLY A 8 26.35 44.36 -13.09
C GLY A 8 25.45 45.21 -12.19
N GLY A 9 24.17 45.25 -12.52
CA GLY A 9 23.15 45.88 -11.67
C GLY A 9 22.64 44.90 -10.61
N PRO A 10 22.08 45.40 -9.49
CA PRO A 10 21.68 44.62 -8.32
C PRO A 10 20.67 43.49 -8.61
N HIS A 11 19.90 43.60 -9.70
CA HIS A 11 18.98 42.54 -10.12
C HIS A 11 19.66 41.28 -10.67
N GLY A 12 20.89 41.37 -11.18
CA GLY A 12 21.66 40.21 -11.65
C GLY A 12 22.28 39.41 -10.49
N GLU A 13 22.70 40.10 -9.43
CA GLU A 13 23.23 39.50 -8.20
C GLU A 13 22.15 38.77 -7.42
N ILE A 14 20.97 39.40 -7.23
CA ILE A 14 19.84 38.77 -6.52
C ILE A 14 19.39 37.45 -7.17
N LYS A 15 19.38 37.35 -8.51
CA LYS A 15 19.06 36.09 -9.21
C LYS A 15 20.16 35.06 -9.03
N ARG A 16 21.44 35.47 -9.08
CA ARG A 16 22.59 34.58 -8.86
C ARG A 16 22.54 33.97 -7.47
N ASP A 17 22.27 34.79 -6.45
CA ASP A 17 22.18 34.37 -5.06
C ASP A 17 21.01 33.39 -4.83
N TYR A 18 19.88 33.60 -5.52
CA TYR A 18 18.74 32.69 -5.47
C TYR A 18 19.04 31.32 -6.11
N TYR A 19 19.72 31.29 -7.27
CA TYR A 19 20.11 30.04 -7.91
C TYR A 19 21.20 29.31 -7.12
N SER A 20 22.15 30.03 -6.51
CA SER A 20 23.16 29.44 -5.63
C SER A 20 22.52 28.79 -4.40
N GLY A 21 21.59 29.48 -3.73
CA GLY A 21 20.90 28.92 -2.56
C GLY A 21 20.04 27.69 -2.88
N LEU A 22 19.42 27.64 -4.07
CA LEU A 22 18.69 26.46 -4.53
C LEU A 22 19.61 25.26 -4.83
N ILE A 23 20.82 25.52 -5.35
CA ILE A 23 21.81 24.48 -5.62
C ILE A 23 22.35 23.93 -4.31
N GLU A 24 22.71 24.79 -3.36
CA GLU A 24 23.17 24.39 -2.02
C GLU A 24 22.13 23.54 -1.30
N LEU A 25 20.85 23.96 -1.31
CA LEU A 25 19.77 23.19 -0.75
C LEU A 25 19.61 21.82 -1.43
N ALA A 26 19.74 21.76 -2.76
CA ALA A 26 19.64 20.50 -3.50
C ALA A 26 20.84 19.56 -3.23
N GLU A 27 22.01 20.10 -2.93
CA GLU A 27 23.19 19.33 -2.53
C GLU A 27 23.07 18.83 -1.09
N GLU A 28 22.56 19.65 -0.16
CA GLU A 28 22.27 19.25 1.21
C GLU A 28 21.23 18.12 1.27
N ILE A 29 20.13 18.25 0.51
CA ILE A 29 19.11 17.20 0.41
C ILE A 29 19.73 15.91 -0.15
N ARG A 30 20.58 16.00 -1.18
CA ARG A 30 21.26 14.82 -1.73
C ARG A 30 22.21 14.19 -0.71
N ALA A 31 22.98 14.98 0.03
CA ALA A 31 23.87 14.50 1.07
C ALA A 31 23.09 13.82 2.20
N MET A 32 21.96 14.39 2.61
CA MET A 32 21.05 13.79 3.59
C MET A 32 20.47 12.46 3.12
N LEU A 33 20.01 12.38 1.87
CA LEU A 33 19.48 11.14 1.30
C LEU A 33 20.55 10.06 1.13
N ALA A 34 21.78 10.44 0.83
CA ALA A 34 22.92 9.52 0.72
C ALA A 34 23.42 9.02 2.08
N ALA A 35 23.38 9.87 3.11
CA ALA A 35 23.79 9.54 4.48
C ALA A 35 22.70 8.84 5.30
N ALA A 36 21.43 8.96 4.90
CA ALA A 36 20.34 8.23 5.52
C ALA A 36 20.61 6.72 5.41
N PRO A 37 20.46 5.94 6.50
CA PRO A 37 20.55 4.50 6.42
C PRO A 37 19.47 4.02 5.45
N GLN A 38 19.89 3.61 4.26
CA GLN A 38 19.04 2.90 3.33
C GLN A 38 18.63 1.63 4.05
N SER A 39 17.38 1.58 4.52
CA SER A 39 16.89 0.38 5.16
C SER A 39 17.11 -0.77 4.18
N LYS A 40 17.83 -1.81 4.60
CA LYS A 40 17.88 -3.09 3.87
C LYS A 40 16.53 -3.81 4.00
N VAL A 41 15.42 -3.10 3.79
CA VAL A 41 14.19 -3.76 3.37
C VAL A 41 14.50 -4.21 1.97
N GLY A 42 14.84 -5.50 1.82
CA GLY A 42 15.01 -6.09 0.49
C GLY A 42 13.80 -5.70 -0.36
N GLU A 43 14.03 -5.32 -1.60
CA GLU A 43 12.96 -4.90 -2.49
C GLU A 43 11.83 -5.94 -2.44
N LEU A 44 10.62 -5.48 -2.07
CA LEU A 44 9.45 -6.35 -2.04
C LEU A 44 9.33 -7.02 -3.40
N THR A 45 9.16 -8.34 -3.41
CA THR A 45 8.88 -9.05 -4.66
C THR A 45 7.62 -8.47 -5.30
N ARG A 46 7.51 -8.57 -6.63
CA ARG A 46 6.29 -8.16 -7.35
C ARG A 46 5.02 -8.78 -6.75
N ALA A 47 5.09 -10.03 -6.29
CA ALA A 47 3.95 -10.69 -5.65
C ALA A 47 3.54 -10.01 -4.34
N ALA A 48 4.51 -9.66 -3.48
CA ALA A 48 4.23 -8.94 -2.25
C ALA A 48 3.65 -7.53 -2.53
N GLN A 49 4.20 -6.82 -3.52
CA GLN A 49 3.68 -5.52 -3.95
C GLN A 49 2.23 -5.62 -4.42
N ASP A 50 1.90 -6.63 -5.24
CA ASP A 50 0.55 -6.82 -5.77
C ASP A 50 -0.47 -7.15 -4.66
N VAL A 51 -0.09 -7.90 -3.63
CA VAL A 51 -0.94 -8.17 -2.45
C VAL A 51 -1.22 -6.90 -1.67
N LEU A 52 -0.19 -6.08 -1.41
CA LEU A 52 -0.37 -4.81 -0.70
C LEU A 52 -1.20 -3.81 -1.53
N ALA A 53 -1.01 -3.78 -2.85
CA ALA A 53 -1.83 -2.98 -3.75
C ALA A 53 -3.30 -3.43 -3.73
N GLU A 54 -3.56 -4.74 -3.70
CA GLU A 54 -4.92 -5.26 -3.59
C GLU A 54 -5.56 -4.92 -2.24
N ARG A 55 -4.84 -5.06 -1.13
CA ARG A 55 -5.35 -4.67 0.18
C ARG A 55 -5.74 -3.19 0.21
N ARG A 56 -4.89 -2.33 -0.35
CA ARG A 56 -5.19 -0.90 -0.52
C ARG A 56 -6.45 -0.68 -1.37
N ARG A 57 -6.58 -1.37 -2.51
CA ARG A 57 -7.76 -1.27 -3.38
C ARG A 57 -9.05 -1.70 -2.68
N GLN A 58 -9.00 -2.73 -1.84
CA GLN A 58 -10.16 -3.16 -1.04
C GLN A 58 -10.61 -2.05 -0.07
N VAL A 59 -9.66 -1.42 0.63
CA VAL A 59 -9.94 -0.28 1.51
C VAL A 59 -10.50 0.91 0.71
N GLU A 60 -9.80 1.34 -0.34
CA GLU A 60 -10.11 2.58 -1.07
C GLU A 60 -11.35 2.47 -1.97
N SER A 61 -11.59 1.31 -2.59
CA SER A 61 -12.68 1.14 -3.56
C SER A 61 -13.93 0.50 -2.96
N GLU A 62 -13.79 -0.42 -2.01
CA GLU A 62 -14.92 -1.14 -1.42
C GLU A 62 -15.26 -0.64 -0.01
N GLY A 63 -14.41 0.19 0.60
CA GLY A 63 -14.61 0.68 1.96
C GLY A 63 -14.33 -0.36 3.05
N TRP A 64 -13.59 -1.44 2.73
CA TRP A 64 -13.22 -2.49 3.68
C TRP A 64 -12.07 -2.03 4.58
N THR A 65 -12.35 -1.03 5.42
CA THR A 65 -11.39 -0.46 6.36
C THR A 65 -11.07 -1.45 7.49
N PRO A 66 -9.97 -1.25 8.24
CA PRO A 66 -9.70 -2.02 9.44
C PRO A 66 -10.88 -2.09 10.42
N GLU A 67 -11.62 -0.99 10.60
CA GLU A 67 -12.79 -0.91 11.47
C GLU A 67 -13.95 -1.75 10.93
N HIS A 68 -14.18 -1.73 9.61
CA HIS A 68 -15.16 -2.61 8.97
C HIS A 68 -14.78 -4.08 9.17
N ASP A 69 -13.50 -4.42 9.00
CA ASP A 69 -13.01 -5.78 9.18
C ASP A 69 -13.21 -6.28 10.62
N ASP A 70 -13.12 -5.39 11.60
CA ASP A 70 -13.35 -5.68 13.03
C ASP A 70 -14.81 -6.01 13.34
N GLU A 71 -15.77 -5.62 12.49
CA GLU A 71 -17.19 -5.98 12.62
C GLU A 71 -17.46 -7.45 12.25
N HIS A 72 -16.53 -8.11 11.57
CA HIS A 72 -16.67 -9.51 11.19
C HIS A 72 -16.27 -10.48 12.30
N ALA A 73 -16.97 -11.63 12.34
CA ALA A 73 -16.64 -12.68 13.29
C ALA A 73 -15.23 -13.25 13.04
N PRO A 74 -14.56 -13.80 14.08
CA PRO A 74 -13.23 -14.35 13.91
C PRO A 74 -13.13 -15.40 12.81
N ARG A 75 -12.06 -15.30 12.00
CA ARG A 75 -11.74 -16.14 10.83
C ARG A 75 -12.64 -15.93 9.62
N MET A 76 -13.60 -15.00 9.64
CA MET A 76 -14.51 -14.79 8.51
C MET A 76 -13.78 -14.27 7.26
N LEU A 77 -12.84 -13.33 7.42
CA LEU A 77 -12.03 -12.83 6.29
C LEU A 77 -11.09 -13.93 5.79
N ALA A 78 -10.51 -14.72 6.69
CA ALA A 78 -9.71 -15.89 6.32
C ALA A 78 -10.52 -16.95 5.55
N THR A 79 -11.78 -17.20 5.93
CA THR A 79 -12.68 -18.10 5.21
C THR A 79 -12.99 -17.59 3.81
N ALA A 80 -13.27 -16.30 3.65
CA ALA A 80 -13.43 -15.67 2.35
C ALA A 80 -12.14 -15.78 1.50
N GLY A 81 -10.97 -15.56 2.12
CA GLY A 81 -9.68 -15.75 1.49
C GLY A 81 -9.46 -17.18 1.00
N ALA A 82 -9.82 -18.19 1.80
CA ALA A 82 -9.74 -19.59 1.42
C ALA A 82 -10.59 -19.91 0.19
N CYS A 83 -11.80 -19.34 0.09
CA CYS A 83 -12.66 -19.50 -1.08
C CYS A 83 -11.98 -19.03 -2.37
N TYR A 84 -11.39 -17.82 -2.36
CA TYR A 84 -10.61 -17.32 -3.50
C TYR A 84 -9.37 -18.18 -3.78
N ALA A 85 -8.72 -18.72 -2.76
CA ALA A 85 -7.49 -19.50 -2.93
C ALA A 85 -7.70 -20.80 -3.73
N ILE A 86 -8.83 -21.47 -3.52
CA ILE A 86 -9.13 -22.78 -4.11
C ILE A 86 -10.18 -22.74 -5.22
N PHE A 87 -10.75 -21.57 -5.52
CA PHE A 87 -11.83 -21.41 -6.50
C PHE A 87 -11.55 -22.00 -7.88
N TRP A 88 -10.29 -21.99 -8.34
CA TRP A 88 -9.93 -22.54 -9.66
C TRP A 88 -10.23 -24.05 -9.80
N MET A 89 -10.44 -24.75 -8.69
CA MET A 89 -10.82 -26.17 -8.66
C MET A 89 -12.33 -26.40 -8.91
N ASN A 90 -13.12 -25.32 -9.02
CA ASN A 90 -14.58 -25.39 -9.21
C ASN A 90 -14.94 -25.14 -10.68
N GLU A 91 -15.72 -26.03 -11.29
CA GLU A 91 -16.31 -25.83 -12.63
C GLU A 91 -17.43 -24.76 -12.62
N SER A 92 -17.88 -24.34 -11.44
CA SER A 92 -18.92 -23.32 -11.25
C SER A 92 -18.33 -21.92 -11.03
N SER A 93 -19.05 -20.90 -11.53
CA SER A 93 -18.75 -19.49 -11.25
C SER A 93 -19.17 -19.04 -9.84
N SER A 94 -19.98 -19.85 -9.14
CA SER A 94 -20.46 -19.56 -7.80
C SER A 94 -19.40 -19.80 -6.72
N PRO A 95 -19.48 -19.09 -5.59
CA PRO A 95 -18.58 -19.31 -4.47
C PRO A 95 -18.77 -20.71 -3.88
N LEU A 96 -17.79 -21.15 -3.09
CA LEU A 96 -17.95 -22.35 -2.27
C LEU A 96 -19.03 -22.15 -1.21
N SER A 97 -19.63 -23.25 -0.73
CA SER A 97 -20.67 -23.23 0.31
C SER A 97 -20.22 -22.61 1.63
N ILE A 98 -18.90 -22.48 1.85
CA ILE A 98 -18.31 -21.87 3.04
C ILE A 98 -18.10 -20.35 2.89
N TRP A 99 -18.41 -19.77 1.73
CA TRP A 99 -18.33 -18.32 1.54
C TRP A 99 -19.25 -17.59 2.53
N PRO A 100 -18.73 -16.62 3.30
CA PRO A 100 -19.43 -16.12 4.47
C PRO A 100 -20.46 -15.02 4.18
N TRP A 101 -20.53 -14.54 2.94
CA TRP A 101 -21.33 -13.36 2.57
C TRP A 101 -22.27 -13.66 1.41
N ASP A 102 -23.08 -12.67 1.02
CA ASP A 102 -23.94 -12.78 -0.15
C ASP A 102 -23.11 -13.07 -1.43
N GLU A 103 -23.70 -13.81 -2.37
CA GLU A 103 -23.08 -14.14 -3.65
C GLU A 103 -22.81 -12.87 -4.49
N SER A 104 -23.53 -11.76 -4.27
CA SER A 104 -23.25 -10.48 -4.94
C SER A 104 -21.84 -9.93 -4.64
N TRP A 105 -21.26 -10.32 -3.50
CA TRP A 105 -19.89 -9.93 -3.13
C TRP A 105 -18.83 -10.90 -3.66
N TRP A 106 -19.26 -12.01 -4.25
CA TRP A 106 -18.37 -12.94 -4.92
C TRP A 106 -17.96 -12.38 -6.29
N LYS A 107 -16.70 -11.95 -6.40
CA LYS A 107 -16.15 -11.33 -7.60
C LYS A 107 -14.88 -12.07 -8.04
N PRO A 108 -14.96 -13.34 -8.48
CA PRO A 108 -13.80 -14.11 -8.93
C PRO A 108 -13.18 -13.51 -10.19
N SER A 109 -11.91 -13.82 -10.41
CA SER A 109 -11.19 -13.56 -11.65
C SER A 109 -10.98 -14.87 -12.41
N GLU A 110 -10.95 -14.81 -13.74
CA GLU A 110 -10.54 -15.95 -14.57
C GLU A 110 -9.06 -16.28 -14.37
N ASP A 111 -8.21 -15.27 -14.11
CA ASP A 111 -6.81 -15.46 -13.74
C ASP A 111 -6.67 -16.00 -12.28
N PRO A 112 -6.16 -17.24 -12.08
CA PRO A 112 -5.96 -17.80 -10.76
C PRO A 112 -5.01 -16.96 -9.89
N ARG A 113 -3.99 -16.32 -10.50
CA ARG A 113 -3.04 -15.48 -9.76
C ARG A 113 -3.75 -14.29 -9.11
N ARG A 114 -4.68 -13.67 -9.83
CA ARG A 114 -5.48 -12.56 -9.30
C ARG A 114 -6.35 -12.99 -8.13
N ASN A 115 -6.90 -14.22 -8.15
CA ASN A 115 -7.64 -14.76 -7.02
C ASN A 115 -6.74 -15.05 -5.82
N TRP A 116 -5.53 -15.57 -6.02
CA TRP A 116 -4.56 -15.75 -4.93
C TRP A 116 -4.14 -14.42 -4.30
N ILE A 117 -4.01 -13.35 -5.09
CA ILE A 117 -3.77 -12.01 -4.58
C ILE A 117 -4.95 -11.53 -3.71
N LYS A 118 -6.20 -11.66 -4.17
CA LYS A 118 -7.41 -11.35 -3.38
C LYS A 118 -7.46 -12.17 -2.08
N ALA A 119 -7.19 -13.46 -2.19
CA ALA A 119 -7.15 -14.39 -1.05
C ALA A 119 -6.14 -13.96 0.01
N THR A 120 -4.93 -13.60 -0.44
CA THR A 120 -3.83 -13.21 0.45
C THR A 120 -4.09 -11.84 1.07
N ALA A 121 -4.71 -10.91 0.34
CA ALA A 121 -5.13 -9.62 0.87
C ALA A 121 -6.21 -9.76 1.96
N LEU A 122 -7.18 -10.66 1.78
CA LEU A 122 -8.18 -10.99 2.81
C LEU A 122 -7.56 -11.68 4.04
N MET A 123 -6.58 -12.56 3.83
CA MET A 123 -5.84 -13.19 4.93
C MET A 123 -5.01 -12.17 5.71
N LEU A 124 -4.38 -11.20 5.01
CA LEU A 124 -3.69 -10.07 5.64
C LEU A 124 -4.66 -9.26 6.49
N ALA A 125 -5.85 -8.95 5.97
CA ALA A 125 -6.89 -8.25 6.74
C ALA A 125 -7.33 -9.04 7.99
N GLU A 126 -7.47 -10.38 7.92
CA GLU A 126 -7.76 -11.20 9.12
C GLU A 126 -6.62 -11.14 10.14
N ILE A 127 -5.37 -11.20 9.71
CA ILE A 127 -4.21 -11.08 10.61
C ILE A 127 -4.23 -9.72 11.30
N GLU A 128 -4.44 -8.64 10.55
CA GLU A 128 -4.56 -7.29 11.11
C GLU A 128 -5.72 -7.20 12.13
N ARG A 129 -6.87 -7.79 11.83
CA ARG A 129 -8.04 -7.89 12.73
C ARG A 129 -7.71 -8.67 14.01
N TYR A 130 -7.03 -9.81 13.85
CA TYR A 130 -6.60 -10.67 14.95
C TYR A 130 -5.62 -9.93 15.87
N ASP A 131 -4.61 -9.28 15.30
CA ASP A 131 -3.58 -8.54 16.05
C ASP A 131 -4.19 -7.38 16.84
N ARG A 132 -5.17 -6.65 16.27
CA ARG A 132 -5.92 -5.62 17.00
C ARG A 132 -6.74 -6.19 18.15
N ALA A 133 -7.41 -7.32 17.93
CA ALA A 133 -8.20 -7.97 18.97
C ALA A 133 -7.34 -8.48 20.14
N ASP A 134 -6.12 -8.97 19.87
CA ASP A 134 -5.19 -9.46 20.90
C ASP A 134 -4.58 -8.31 21.74
N GLN A 135 -4.50 -7.10 21.18
CA GLN A 135 -4.02 -5.90 21.88
C GLN A 135 -5.06 -5.24 22.80
N GLN A 136 -6.34 -5.66 22.76
CA GLN A 136 -7.35 -5.12 23.67
C GLN A 136 -7.14 -5.66 25.08
N PRO A 137 -7.13 -4.80 26.13
CA PRO A 137 -6.99 -5.25 27.50
C PRO A 137 -8.14 -6.22 27.80
N LYS A 138 -7.80 -7.48 28.09
CA LYS A 138 -8.77 -8.45 28.60
C LYS A 138 -9.27 -7.87 29.91
N GLY A 139 -10.53 -7.41 29.92
CA GLY A 139 -11.17 -6.83 31.09
C GLY A 139 -10.93 -7.75 32.28
N GLY A 140 -10.30 -7.21 33.32
CA GLY A 140 -10.01 -7.94 34.54
C GLY A 140 -11.28 -8.51 35.14
N GLU A 141 -11.27 -9.83 35.36
CA GLU A 141 -12.15 -10.50 36.31
C GLU A 141 -11.69 -10.23 37.75
#